data_AF-A0A7S3MN01-F1
#
_entry.id   AF-A0A7S3MN01-F1
#
_cell.length_a   1.000
_cell.length_b   1.000
_cell.length_c   1.000
_cell.angle_alpha   90.00
_cell.angle_beta   90.00
_cell.angle_gamma   90.00
#
_symmetry.space_group_name_H-M   'P 1'
#
loop_
_entity.id
_entity.type
_entity.pdbx_description
1 polymer ?
#
loop_
_entity_poly.entity_id
_entity_poly.type
_entity_poly.pdbx_seq_one_letter_code
_entity_poly.pdbx_strand_id
1 'polypeptide(L)'
;MGDDMIVQRYIPNPLTVDGLKFDLRIYVLITNLESPQAYICQRGLARFCTEEYKDPRADNFKDFFRHLTNYSINKHHEEYKEAYTSAEESTTNANDNSKRTLSSCLQSLATNGVDVDLVMSNVEATCKAAM
;
A
#
# COMPACT_ATOMS: atom_id res chain seq x y z
N MET A 1 3.36 -6.34 33.45
CA MET A 1 3.63 -5.04 32.80
C MET A 1 2.84 -5.06 31.51
N GLY A 2 1.92 -4.12 31.32
CA GLY A 2 1.22 -4.00 30.04
C GLY A 2 2.17 -3.39 29.02
N ASP A 3 2.10 -3.83 27.77
CA ASP A 3 2.87 -3.21 26.71
C ASP A 3 2.36 -1.78 26.48
N ASP A 4 3.27 -0.85 26.23
CA ASP A 4 2.91 0.51 25.80
C ASP A 4 2.33 0.42 24.38
N MET A 5 1.04 0.75 24.24
CA MET A 5 0.29 0.62 22.98
C MET A 5 -0.33 1.95 22.54
N ILE A 6 -0.48 2.10 21.22
CA ILE A 6 -1.24 3.21 20.60
C ILE A 6 -2.59 2.67 20.13
N VAL A 7 -3.67 3.40 20.44
CA VAL A 7 -5.00 3.14 19.90
C VAL A 7 -5.27 4.13 18.77
N GLN A 8 -5.45 3.63 17.55
CA GLN A 8 -5.78 4.42 16.38
C GLN A 8 -7.13 3.99 15.81
N ARG A 9 -7.96 4.96 15.43
CA ARG A 9 -9.19 4.70 14.69
C ARG A 9 -8.84 4.00 13.36
N TYR A 10 -9.43 2.82 13.14
CA TYR A 10 -9.35 2.11 11.87
C TYR A 10 -10.08 2.89 10.76
N ILE A 11 -9.59 2.82 9.52
CA ILE A 11 -10.22 3.44 8.34
C ILE A 11 -11.15 2.39 7.69
N PRO A 12 -12.48 2.46 7.87
CA PRO A 12 -13.39 1.39 7.47
C PRO A 12 -13.66 1.34 5.96
N ASN A 13 -13.41 2.41 5.21
CA ASN A 13 -13.65 2.47 3.76
C ASN A 13 -12.37 2.85 3.01
N PRO A 14 -11.34 1.99 2.99
CA PRO A 14 -10.12 2.26 2.24
C PRO A 14 -10.41 2.24 0.73
N LEU A 15 -9.63 2.99 -0.03
CA LEU A 15 -9.58 2.81 -1.47
C LEU A 15 -9.01 1.40 -1.77
N THR A 16 -9.64 0.70 -2.71
CA THR A 16 -9.25 -0.66 -3.12
C THR A 16 -8.94 -0.69 -4.60
N VAL A 17 -8.06 -1.60 -5.02
CA VAL A 17 -7.86 -1.97 -6.42
C VAL A 17 -8.09 -3.47 -6.53
N ASP A 18 -8.93 -3.88 -7.48
CA ASP A 18 -9.37 -5.28 -7.65
C ASP A 18 -10.00 -5.87 -6.37
N GLY A 19 -10.70 -5.04 -5.58
CA GLY A 19 -11.29 -5.43 -4.29
C GLY A 19 -10.27 -5.59 -3.15
N LEU A 20 -8.97 -5.45 -3.40
CA LEU A 20 -7.93 -5.62 -2.41
C LEU A 20 -7.56 -4.29 -1.75
N LYS A 21 -7.43 -4.31 -0.41
CA LYS A 21 -6.85 -3.21 0.35
C LYS A 21 -5.35 -3.10 0.07
N PHE A 22 -4.84 -1.88 -0.03
CA PHE A 22 -3.42 -1.63 -0.24
C PHE A 22 -2.92 -0.42 0.55
N ASP A 23 -1.60 -0.31 0.66
CA ASP A 23 -0.91 0.91 1.07
C ASP A 23 0.18 1.29 0.08
N LEU A 24 0.57 2.56 0.08
CA LEU A 24 1.69 3.08 -0.68
C LEU A 24 2.92 3.25 0.21
N ARG A 25 4.01 2.59 -0.18
CA ARG A 25 5.35 2.89 0.34
C ARG A 25 5.99 3.96 -0.52
N ILE A 26 6.02 5.17 0.03
CA ILE A 26 6.72 6.32 -0.53
C ILE A 26 8.09 6.43 0.12
N TYR A 27 9.12 6.65 -0.69
CA TYR A 27 10.48 6.84 -0.22
C TYR A 27 10.81 8.34 -0.24
N VAL A 28 11.26 8.86 0.90
CA VAL A 28 11.65 10.26 1.05
C VAL A 28 13.11 10.31 1.50
N LEU A 29 13.94 11.05 0.79
CA LEU A 29 15.33 11.32 1.16
C LEU A 29 15.40 12.71 1.80
N ILE A 30 15.88 12.78 3.04
CA ILE A 30 16.15 14.04 3.73
C ILE A 30 17.66 14.27 3.73
N THR A 31 18.09 15.42 3.21
CA THR A 31 19.53 15.76 3.07
C THR A 31 20.02 16.76 4.10
N ASN A 32 19.11 17.51 4.73
CA ASN A 32 19.42 18.49 5.76
C ASN A 32 18.25 18.57 6.76
N LEU A 33 18.56 18.64 8.06
CA LEU A 33 17.57 18.74 9.15
C LEU A 33 17.45 20.16 9.72
N GLU A 34 18.51 20.97 9.62
CA GLU A 34 18.52 22.35 10.15
C GLU A 34 17.78 23.32 9.21
N SER A 35 17.95 23.11 7.90
CA SER A 35 17.13 23.71 6.86
C SER A 35 16.48 22.57 6.08
N PRO A 36 15.30 22.07 6.51
CA PRO A 36 14.71 20.85 6.01
C PRO A 36 14.68 20.79 4.49
N GLN A 37 15.46 19.86 3.93
CA GLN A 37 15.52 19.60 2.50
C GLN A 37 15.20 18.14 2.28
N ALA A 38 14.11 17.88 1.56
CA ALA A 38 13.64 16.53 1.29
C ALA A 38 13.24 16.34 -0.17
N TYR A 39 13.35 15.08 -0.62
CA TYR A 39 13.06 14.65 -1.97
C TYR A 39 12.19 13.40 -1.93
N ILE A 40 11.04 13.44 -2.61
CA ILE A 40 10.20 12.25 -2.79
C ILE A 40 10.71 11.47 -4.00
N CYS A 41 11.00 10.19 -3.81
CA CYS A 41 11.38 9.31 -4.91
C CYS A 41 10.17 9.10 -5.84
N GLN A 42 10.38 9.28 -7.14
CA GLN A 42 9.36 9.01 -8.17
C GLN A 42 8.98 7.51 -8.22
N ARG A 43 9.86 6.63 -7.74
CA ARG A 43 9.58 5.20 -7.60
C ARG A 43 9.10 4.92 -6.19
N GLY A 44 8.05 4.11 -6.09
CA GLY A 44 7.52 3.60 -4.83
C GLY A 44 6.95 2.20 -5.02
N LEU A 45 6.35 1.66 -3.97
CA LEU A 45 5.68 0.37 -3.99
C LEU A 45 4.23 0.51 -3.53
N ALA A 46 3.33 -0.25 -4.15
CA ALA A 46 2.02 -0.52 -3.61
C ALA A 46 2.02 -1.95 -3.04
N ARG A 47 1.58 -2.09 -1.79
CA ARG A 47 1.56 -3.36 -1.06
C ARG A 47 0.12 -3.77 -0.83
N PHE A 48 -0.24 -4.93 -1.36
CA PHE A 48 -1.62 -5.41 -1.36
C PHE A 48 -1.82 -6.48 -0.30
N CYS A 49 -3.01 -6.48 0.28
CA CYS A 49 -3.60 -7.63 0.95
C CYS A 49 -3.79 -8.80 -0.04
N THR A 50 -3.89 -10.02 0.47
CA THR A 50 -4.14 -11.23 -0.34
C THR A 50 -5.60 -11.68 -0.32
N GLU A 51 -6.42 -11.09 0.54
CA GLU A 51 -7.87 -11.31 0.57
C GLU A 51 -8.65 -10.04 0.24
N GLU A 52 -9.82 -10.21 -0.41
CA GLU A 52 -10.76 -9.14 -0.75
C GLU A 52 -11.24 -8.40 0.49
N TYR A 53 -11.20 -7.06 0.43
CA TYR A 53 -11.56 -6.19 1.53
C TYR A 53 -13.02 -6.34 1.97
N LYS A 54 -13.24 -6.29 3.28
CA LYS A 54 -14.55 -6.22 3.92
C LYS A 54 -14.44 -5.30 5.11
N ASP A 55 -15.51 -4.58 5.42
CA ASP A 55 -15.54 -3.72 6.60
C ASP A 55 -15.26 -4.52 7.88
N PRO A 56 -14.50 -3.95 8.83
CA PRO A 56 -14.20 -4.62 10.09
C PRO A 56 -15.48 -4.83 10.90
N ARG A 57 -15.66 -6.07 11.34
CA ARG A 57 -16.75 -6.59 12.16
C ARG A 57 -16.16 -7.46 13.27
N ALA A 58 -16.97 -7.75 14.29
CA ALA A 58 -16.53 -8.54 15.43
C ALA A 58 -16.05 -9.95 15.06
N ASP A 59 -16.50 -10.49 13.91
CA ASP A 59 -16.17 -11.81 13.40
C ASP A 59 -14.97 -11.84 12.42
N ASN A 60 -14.57 -10.69 11.85
CA ASN A 60 -13.52 -10.64 10.82
C ASN A 60 -12.31 -9.76 11.16
N PHE A 61 -12.28 -9.07 12.32
CA PHE A 61 -11.18 -8.16 12.66
C PHE A 61 -9.81 -8.84 12.81
N LYS A 62 -9.79 -10.18 12.92
CA LYS A 62 -8.57 -11.00 12.97
C LYS A 62 -8.15 -11.54 11.60
N ASP A 63 -8.88 -11.22 10.53
CA ASP A 63 -8.55 -11.61 9.16
C ASP A 63 -7.38 -10.74 8.65
N PHE A 64 -6.18 -11.03 9.14
CA PHE A 64 -5.01 -10.18 8.94
C PHE A 64 -4.65 -10.02 7.46
N PHE A 65 -4.86 -11.05 6.64
CA PHE A 65 -4.60 -11.04 5.19
C PHE A 65 -5.51 -10.10 4.40
N ARG A 66 -6.57 -9.58 5.01
CA ARG A 66 -7.50 -8.61 4.43
C ARG A 66 -7.31 -7.21 4.98
N HIS A 67 -6.94 -7.12 6.26
CA HIS A 67 -6.87 -5.85 6.98
C HIS A 67 -5.46 -5.26 7.08
N LEU A 68 -4.41 -6.08 6.99
CA LEU A 68 -3.02 -5.68 7.11
C LEU A 68 -2.30 -5.92 5.79
N THR A 69 -1.76 -4.85 5.21
CA THR A 69 -1.05 -4.85 3.91
C THR A 69 0.44 -5.22 4.03
N ASN A 70 0.88 -5.58 5.25
CA ASN A 70 2.29 -5.88 5.53
C ASN A 70 2.76 -7.09 4.70
N TYR A 71 3.86 -6.91 3.96
CA TYR A 71 4.52 -8.00 3.24
C TYR A 71 4.89 -9.17 4.17
N SER A 72 5.38 -8.88 5.37
CA SER A 72 5.76 -9.90 6.37
C SER A 72 4.61 -10.79 6.80
N ILE A 73 3.36 -10.36 6.61
CA ILE A 73 2.15 -11.13 6.88
C ILE A 73 1.72 -11.81 5.59
N ASN A 74 1.41 -11.03 4.55
CA ASN A 74 0.79 -11.53 3.32
C ASN A 74 1.64 -12.51 2.54
N LYS A 75 2.98 -12.46 2.63
CA LYS A 75 3.87 -13.44 1.96
C LYS A 75 3.63 -14.90 2.38
N HIS A 76 2.93 -15.11 3.48
CA HIS A 76 2.60 -16.43 4.01
C HIS A 76 1.21 -16.93 3.59
N HIS A 77 0.44 -16.13 2.85
CA HIS A 77 -0.84 -16.55 2.29
C HIS A 77 -0.62 -17.35 0.99
N GLU A 78 -1.45 -18.35 0.73
CA GLU A 78 -1.35 -19.18 -0.47
C GLU A 78 -1.56 -18.39 -1.77
N GLU A 79 -2.48 -17.42 -1.76
CA GLU A 79 -2.75 -16.53 -2.90
C GLU A 79 -1.71 -15.39 -3.08
N TYR A 80 -0.61 -15.38 -2.33
CA TYR A 80 0.40 -14.34 -2.47
C TYR A 80 1.16 -14.47 -3.80
N LYS A 81 1.11 -13.43 -4.63
CA LYS A 81 1.73 -13.41 -5.97
C LYS A 81 3.04 -12.63 -5.95
N GLU A 82 4.15 -13.34 -6.14
CA GLU A 82 5.48 -12.75 -6.23
C GLU A 82 5.78 -12.15 -7.60
N ALA A 83 6.43 -10.98 -7.60
CA ALA A 83 6.83 -10.31 -8.83
C ALA A 83 8.09 -10.89 -9.50
N TYR A 84 8.75 -11.88 -8.88
CA TYR A 84 10.09 -12.35 -9.28
C TYR A 84 10.14 -13.82 -9.74
N THR A 85 9.02 -14.53 -9.83
CA THR A 85 9.01 -15.84 -10.49
C THR A 85 9.29 -15.61 -11.98
N SER A 86 10.37 -16.23 -12.46
CA SER A 86 11.00 -16.07 -13.77
C SER A 86 10.02 -15.83 -14.92
N ALA A 87 10.40 -14.89 -15.80
CA ALA A 87 9.69 -14.43 -17.00
C ALA A 87 9.32 -15.51 -18.04
N GLU A 88 9.51 -16.80 -17.72
CA GLU A 88 9.28 -17.93 -18.62
C GLU A 88 7.99 -18.71 -18.31
N GLU A 89 7.28 -18.44 -17.20
CA GLU A 89 6.04 -19.15 -16.85
C GLU A 89 4.84 -18.27 -16.44
N SER A 90 4.99 -16.96 -16.32
CA SER A 90 3.90 -16.08 -15.88
C SER A 90 3.08 -15.54 -17.06
N THR A 91 1.94 -16.17 -17.35
CA THR A 91 0.82 -15.58 -18.10
C THR A 91 0.08 -14.47 -17.31
N THR A 92 0.52 -14.20 -16.08
CA THR A 92 -0.07 -13.24 -15.16
C THR A 92 0.49 -11.83 -15.43
N ASN A 93 -0.41 -10.85 -15.54
CA ASN A 93 0.00 -9.46 -15.71
C ASN A 93 0.78 -9.03 -14.46
N ALA A 94 1.85 -8.25 -14.61
CA ALA A 94 2.60 -7.70 -13.47
C ALA A 94 1.70 -6.86 -12.51
N ASN A 95 0.56 -6.42 -13.03
CA ASN A 95 -0.49 -5.75 -12.28
C ASN A 95 -1.31 -6.69 -11.37
N ASP A 96 -1.11 -8.00 -11.40
CA ASP A 96 -1.82 -8.95 -10.53
C ASP A 96 -0.99 -9.32 -9.29
N ASN A 97 0.25 -8.87 -9.21
CA ASN A 97 1.16 -9.16 -8.10
C ASN A 97 0.68 -8.52 -6.79
N SER A 98 0.94 -9.18 -5.66
CA SER A 98 0.66 -8.65 -4.31
C SER A 98 1.61 -7.49 -3.91
N LYS A 99 2.62 -7.24 -4.75
CA LYS A 99 3.53 -6.10 -4.67
C LYS A 99 3.68 -5.50 -6.07
N ARG A 100 3.22 -4.27 -6.23
CA ARG A 100 3.21 -3.55 -7.52
C ARG A 100 4.09 -2.31 -7.41
N THR A 101 4.56 -1.78 -8.55
CA THR A 101 5.19 -0.45 -8.53
C THR A 101 4.14 0.61 -8.23
N LEU A 102 4.57 1.74 -7.64
CA LEU A 102 3.70 2.91 -7.46
C LEU A 102 3.05 3.33 -8.78
N SER A 103 3.83 3.40 -9.87
CA SER A 103 3.33 3.77 -11.20
C SER A 103 2.24 2.85 -11.73
N SER A 104 2.40 1.52 -11.58
CA SER A 104 1.39 0.53 -11.98
C SER A 104 0.11 0.70 -11.17
N CYS A 105 0.22 0.88 -9.85
CA CYS A 105 -0.93 1.09 -8.98
C CYS A 105 -1.67 2.41 -9.31
N LEU A 106 -0.95 3.51 -9.51
CA LEU A 106 -1.55 4.78 -9.93
C LEU A 106 -2.23 4.64 -11.30
N GLN A 107 -1.62 3.91 -12.24
CA GLN A 107 -2.27 3.66 -13.54
C GLN A 107 -3.59 2.86 -13.37
N SER A 108 -3.61 1.83 -12.53
CA SER A 108 -4.84 1.09 -12.21
C SER A 108 -5.89 2.00 -11.58
N LEU A 109 -5.50 2.89 -10.66
CA LEU A 109 -6.40 3.85 -10.03
C LEU A 109 -6.98 4.85 -11.03
N ALA A 110 -6.14 5.41 -11.90
CA ALA A 110 -6.55 6.34 -12.94
C ALA A 110 -7.54 5.69 -13.93
N THR A 111 -7.28 4.44 -14.33
CA THR A 111 -8.20 3.66 -15.18
C THR A 111 -9.55 3.42 -14.50
N ASN A 112 -9.59 3.36 -13.16
CA ASN A 112 -10.81 3.26 -12.37
C ASN A 112 -11.42 4.63 -11.99
N GLY A 113 -10.97 5.73 -12.63
CA GLY A 113 -11.54 7.06 -12.46
C GLY A 113 -11.07 7.83 -11.23
N VAL A 114 -10.01 7.38 -10.56
CA VAL A 114 -9.42 8.10 -9.43
C VAL A 114 -8.49 9.21 -9.95
N ASP A 115 -8.63 10.41 -9.39
CA ASP A 115 -7.72 11.53 -9.64
C ASP A 115 -6.37 11.27 -8.92
N VAL A 116 -5.42 10.71 -9.65
CA VAL A 116 -4.10 10.34 -9.12
C VAL A 116 -3.19 11.55 -8.89
N ASP A 117 -3.42 12.66 -9.58
CA ASP A 117 -2.68 13.89 -9.37
C ASP A 117 -3.05 14.48 -8.00
N LEU A 118 -4.34 14.47 -7.65
CA LEU A 118 -4.81 14.82 -6.31
C LEU A 118 -4.23 13.89 -5.24
N VAL A 119 -4.17 12.57 -5.49
CA VAL A 119 -3.56 11.61 -4.55
C VAL A 119 -2.11 11.97 -4.28
N MET A 120 -1.30 12.19 -5.33
CA MET A 120 0.12 12.50 -5.17
C MET A 120 0.36 13.89 -4.58
N SER A 121 -0.48 14.87 -4.90
CA SER A 121 -0.46 16.19 -4.25
C SER A 121 -0.71 16.09 -2.74
N ASN A 122 -1.65 15.25 -2.31
CA ASN A 122 -1.92 15.00 -0.89
C ASN A 122 -0.76 14.27 -0.20
N VAL A 123 -0.10 13.33 -0.88
CA VAL A 123 1.12 12.68 -0.37
C VAL A 123 2.22 13.70 -0.15
N GLU A 124 2.46 14.59 -1.13
CA GLU A 124 3.44 15.67 -1.00
C GLU A 124 3.13 16.60 0.17
N ALA A 125 1.86 17.02 0.31
CA ALA A 125 1.42 17.87 1.41
C ALA A 125 1.61 17.18 2.77
N THR A 126 1.33 15.88 2.85
CA THR A 126 1.54 15.08 4.08
C THR A 126 3.03 14.98 4.42
N CYS A 127 3.89 14.71 3.44
CA CYS A 127 5.34 14.68 3.66
C CYS A 127 5.87 16.04 4.14
N LYS A 128 5.38 17.15 3.55
CA LYS A 128 5.76 18.51 3.98
C LYS A 128 5.32 18.83 5.40
N ALA A 129 4.13 18.37 5.82
CA ALA A 129 3.60 18.62 7.16
C ALA A 129 4.26 17.78 8.26
N ALA A 130 4.92 16.67 7.89
CA ALA A 130 5.63 15.79 8.81
C ALA A 130 7.10 16.19 9.04
N MET A 131 7.60 17.14 8.26
CA MET A 131 8.94 17.73 8.38
C MET A 131 8.90 18.99 9.25
#